data_AF-A0A2A4RGS3-F1
#
_entry.id   AF-A0A2A4RGS3-F1
#
_cell.length_a   1.000
_cell.length_b   1.000
_cell.length_c   1.000
_cell.angle_alpha   90.00
_cell.angle_beta   90.00
_cell.angle_gamma   90.00
#
_symmetry.space_group_name_H-M   'P 1'
#
loop_
_entity.id
_entity.type
_entity.pdbx_description
1 polymer ?
#
loop_
_entity_poly.entity_id
_entity_poly.type
_entity_poly.pdbx_seq_one_letter_code
_entity_poly.pdbx_strand_id
1 'polypeptide(L)'
;MRSYLVVLATFVAALYLQTACAIEKLEVQGLFSNKVVLSVDGKLHIITVGKVSPEGVKVVSVNRQGAILEVDGKQKQYDLGSAVSTSFVKRKTHKQTIYINSGGMYMTYGNINGRSVRFLIDTGASAIVMNTEQAKQLGIRYDKVGIPASVSTASGFEKAFRVRLKSVTVGSITETNVEALIIDGNHPGPVLLGMTFLGRLRIEHSGNAMTLMQQ
;
A
#
# COMPACT_ATOMS: atom_id res chain seq x y z
N MET A 1 78.94 38.87 9.84
CA MET A 1 77.86 39.81 9.47
C MET A 1 76.66 38.99 8.98
N ARG A 2 75.48 39.19 9.61
CA ARG A 2 74.11 38.66 9.33
C ARG A 2 73.88 37.17 9.70
N SER A 3 73.19 36.80 10.79
CA SER A 3 71.73 36.85 11.10
C SER A 3 70.92 35.96 10.12
N TYR A 4 70.14 34.93 10.48
CA TYR A 4 68.94 34.76 11.36
C TYR A 4 68.88 33.29 11.86
N LEU A 5 68.52 32.90 13.11
CA LEU A 5 67.26 32.95 13.90
C LEU A 5 66.06 32.19 13.28
N VAL A 6 65.27 31.53 14.16
CA VAL A 6 63.96 30.80 14.00
C VAL A 6 64.15 29.27 13.99
N VAL A 7 64.22 28.55 15.13
CA VAL A 7 63.12 28.13 16.04
C VAL A 7 61.88 27.68 15.29
N LEU A 8 61.53 26.39 15.31
CA LEU A 8 60.27 25.88 15.88
C LEU A 8 59.99 24.45 15.39
N ALA A 9 59.98 23.52 16.33
CA ALA A 9 59.38 22.20 16.18
C ALA A 9 57.90 22.34 15.75
N THR A 10 57.58 21.85 14.56
CA THR A 10 56.22 21.50 14.12
C THR A 10 56.38 20.25 13.26
N PHE A 11 56.29 19.03 13.79
CA PHE A 11 55.03 18.34 14.09
C PHE A 11 53.87 18.75 13.16
N VAL A 12 54.09 18.69 11.84
CA VAL A 12 52.97 18.58 10.91
C VAL A 12 53.01 17.16 10.40
N ALA A 13 52.23 16.35 11.12
CA ALA A 13 51.80 15.02 10.76
C ALA A 13 51.63 14.92 9.24
N ALA A 14 52.15 13.84 8.67
CA ALA A 14 51.71 13.32 7.40
C ALA A 14 50.18 13.40 7.39
N LEU A 15 49.66 14.43 6.70
CA LEU A 15 48.27 14.51 6.29
C LEU A 15 48.14 13.33 5.33
N TYR A 16 47.84 12.16 5.90
CA TYR A 16 47.04 11.18 5.19
C TYR A 16 45.79 11.96 4.81
N LEU A 17 45.78 12.47 3.57
CA LEU A 17 44.56 12.75 2.85
C LEU A 17 43.78 11.44 2.88
N GLN A 18 42.97 11.26 3.92
CA GLN A 18 41.84 10.37 3.86
C GLN A 18 40.96 11.01 2.79
N THR A 19 41.11 10.54 1.56
CA THR A 19 40.11 10.71 0.53
C THR A 19 38.82 10.18 1.14
N ALA A 20 37.99 11.09 1.64
CA ALA A 20 36.62 10.78 2.02
C ALA A 20 35.93 10.39 0.72
N CYS A 21 35.92 9.08 0.41
CA CYS A 21 35.04 8.55 -0.61
C CYS A 21 33.63 8.77 -0.10
N ALA A 22 32.97 9.80 -0.62
CA ALA A 22 31.55 10.00 -0.39
C ALA A 22 30.82 8.81 -1.00
N ILE A 23 30.23 7.97 -0.16
CA ILE A 23 29.37 6.88 -0.63
C ILE A 23 28.09 7.52 -1.15
N GLU A 24 27.89 7.48 -2.47
CA GLU A 24 26.68 8.03 -3.09
C GLU A 24 25.49 7.09 -2.90
N LYS A 25 25.74 5.78 -2.89
CA LYS A 25 24.69 4.77 -2.85
C LYS A 25 25.07 3.57 -1.99
N LEU A 26 24.33 3.36 -0.90
CA LEU A 26 24.50 2.22 0.01
C LEU A 26 23.19 1.43 0.16
N GLU A 27 23.23 0.13 -0.13
CA GLU A 27 22.08 -0.76 -0.03
C GLU A 27 22.42 -2.07 0.67
N VAL A 28 21.49 -2.60 1.46
CA VAL A 28 21.57 -3.97 1.98
C VAL A 28 20.81 -4.88 1.03
N GLN A 29 21.49 -5.80 0.34
CA GLN A 29 20.87 -6.71 -0.64
C GLN A 29 20.66 -8.13 -0.12
N GLY A 30 21.29 -8.50 1.01
CA GLY A 30 21.16 -9.83 1.58
C GLY A 30 21.55 -9.84 3.06
N LEU A 31 20.87 -10.64 3.87
CA LEU A 31 21.18 -10.86 5.28
C LEU A 31 21.42 -12.35 5.54
N PHE A 32 22.48 -12.62 6.27
CA PHE A 32 22.81 -13.93 6.82
C PHE A 32 22.95 -13.81 8.34
N SER A 33 23.03 -14.93 9.04
CA SER A 33 23.14 -14.96 10.51
C SER A 33 24.30 -14.12 11.07
N ASN A 34 25.43 -13.98 10.34
CA ASN A 34 26.53 -13.09 10.74
C ASN A 34 27.15 -12.26 9.60
N LYS A 35 26.53 -12.23 8.42
CA LYS A 35 27.03 -11.48 7.26
C LYS A 35 25.92 -10.66 6.63
N VAL A 36 26.31 -9.63 5.93
CA VAL A 36 25.43 -8.79 5.12
C VAL A 36 26.03 -8.67 3.72
N VAL A 37 25.18 -8.74 2.70
CA VAL A 37 25.52 -8.39 1.33
C VAL A 37 25.17 -6.91 1.17
N LEU A 38 26.17 -6.07 0.98
CA LEU A 38 26.03 -4.64 0.73
C LEU A 38 26.30 -4.35 -0.74
N SER A 39 25.53 -3.45 -1.33
CA SER A 39 25.90 -2.77 -2.56
C SER A 39 26.36 -1.36 -2.20
N VAL A 40 27.63 -1.07 -2.46
CA VAL A 40 28.24 0.25 -2.25
C VAL A 40 28.61 0.80 -3.62
N ASP A 41 27.98 1.90 -4.04
CA ASP A 41 28.12 2.51 -5.37
C ASP A 41 27.97 1.50 -6.52
N GLY A 42 27.06 0.53 -6.34
CA GLY A 42 26.77 -0.53 -7.30
C GLY A 42 27.68 -1.77 -7.21
N LYS A 43 28.70 -1.77 -6.34
CA LYS A 43 29.59 -2.92 -6.13
C LYS A 43 29.15 -3.76 -4.93
N LEU A 44 29.01 -5.07 -5.16
CA LEU A 44 28.59 -6.01 -4.13
C LEU A 44 29.75 -6.43 -3.23
N HIS A 45 29.49 -6.37 -1.92
CA HIS A 45 30.41 -6.75 -0.86
C HIS A 45 29.69 -7.65 0.14
N ILE A 46 30.28 -8.79 0.49
CA ILE A 46 29.82 -9.61 1.60
C ILE A 46 30.68 -9.28 2.82
N ILE A 47 30.06 -8.71 3.85
CA ILE A 47 30.77 -8.22 5.03
C ILE A 47 30.27 -8.96 6.27
N THR A 48 31.20 -9.43 7.08
CA THR A 48 30.88 -10.07 8.36
C THR A 48 30.69 -8.99 9.43
N VAL A 49 29.76 -9.20 10.36
CA VAL A 49 29.55 -8.31 11.51
C VAL A 49 30.88 -8.02 12.22
N GLY A 50 31.13 -6.76 12.54
CA GLY A 50 32.37 -6.27 13.15
C GLY A 50 33.49 -5.93 12.15
N LYS A 51 33.30 -6.15 10.84
CA LYS A 51 34.26 -5.80 9.79
C LYS A 51 33.82 -4.57 8.98
N VAL A 52 34.78 -4.01 8.25
CA VAL A 52 34.65 -2.78 7.46
C VAL A 52 34.85 -3.10 5.98
N SER A 53 34.06 -2.45 5.10
CA SER A 53 34.21 -2.52 3.64
C SER A 53 35.43 -1.74 3.16
N PRO A 54 35.94 -1.98 1.94
CA PRO A 54 36.97 -1.14 1.32
C PRO A 54 36.59 0.34 1.23
N GLU A 55 35.29 0.63 1.10
CA GLU A 55 34.69 1.98 1.06
C GLU A 55 34.44 2.57 2.45
N GLY A 56 34.80 1.87 3.54
CA GLY A 56 34.71 2.39 4.90
C GLY A 56 33.41 2.09 5.64
N VAL A 57 32.54 1.21 5.11
CA VAL A 57 31.27 0.86 5.78
C VAL A 57 31.50 -0.23 6.82
N LYS A 58 31.29 0.07 8.10
CA LYS A 58 31.42 -0.92 9.18
C LYS A 58 30.06 -1.53 9.53
N VAL A 59 30.01 -2.86 9.63
CA VAL A 59 28.80 -3.59 10.03
C VAL A 59 28.79 -3.74 11.54
N VAL A 60 27.88 -3.04 12.22
CA VAL A 60 27.76 -3.07 13.69
C VAL A 60 26.93 -4.28 14.14
N SER A 61 25.78 -4.51 13.51
CA SER A 61 24.91 -5.65 13.82
C SER A 61 24.04 -6.02 12.62
N VAL A 62 23.53 -7.25 12.63
CA VAL A 62 22.63 -7.80 11.62
C VAL A 62 21.50 -8.54 12.34
N ASN A 63 20.26 -8.36 11.88
CA ASN A 63 19.09 -9.11 12.34
C ASN A 63 18.29 -9.64 11.12
N ARG A 64 17.03 -10.06 11.30
CA ARG A 64 16.19 -10.57 10.20
C ARG A 64 15.60 -9.46 9.32
N GLN A 65 15.56 -8.23 9.82
CA GLN A 65 14.95 -7.07 9.19
C GLN A 65 15.98 -6.20 8.44
N GLY A 66 17.21 -6.13 8.95
CA GLY A 66 18.23 -5.20 8.46
C GLY A 66 19.60 -5.37 9.12
N ALA A 67 20.45 -4.38 8.88
CA ALA A 67 21.75 -4.22 9.49
C ALA A 67 21.93 -2.81 10.05
N ILE A 68 22.62 -2.68 11.18
CA ILE A 68 23.13 -1.39 11.66
C ILE A 68 24.51 -1.22 11.05
N LEU A 69 24.67 -0.17 10.25
CA LEU A 69 25.92 0.16 9.57
C LEU A 69 26.45 1.50 10.08
N GLU A 70 27.76 1.59 10.25
CA GLU A 70 28.47 2.82 10.59
C GLU A 70 29.19 3.36 9.35
N VAL A 71 28.86 4.60 8.98
CA VAL A 71 29.45 5.34 7.85
C VAL A 71 29.85 6.70 8.39
N ASP A 72 31.11 7.11 8.19
CA ASP A 72 31.66 8.37 8.70
C ASP A 72 31.43 8.57 10.22
N GLY A 73 31.55 7.49 10.99
CA GLY A 73 31.35 7.48 12.44
C GLY A 73 29.89 7.60 12.89
N LYS A 74 28.92 7.63 11.96
CA LYS A 74 27.49 7.65 12.27
C LYS A 74 26.87 6.29 12.03
N GLN A 75 26.23 5.74 13.07
CA GLN A 75 25.47 4.50 12.98
C GLN A 75 24.06 4.77 12.45
N LYS A 76 23.62 3.99 11.48
CA LYS A 76 22.29 4.06 10.88
C LYS A 76 21.79 2.65 10.57
N GLN A 77 20.50 2.43 10.77
CA GLN A 77 19.84 1.19 10.39
C GLN A 77 19.50 1.18 8.89
N TYR A 78 19.81 0.07 8.22
CA TYR A 78 19.50 -0.20 6.83
C TYR A 78 18.73 -1.51 6.75
N ASP A 79 17.49 -1.45 6.29
CA ASP A 79 16.66 -2.65 6.12
C ASP A 79 17.04 -3.42 4.85
N LEU A 80 16.78 -4.73 4.83
CA LEU A 80 17.02 -5.57 3.67
C LEU A 80 16.19 -5.09 2.47
N GLY A 81 16.87 -4.81 1.35
CA GLY A 81 16.29 -4.29 0.12
C GLY A 81 16.12 -2.76 0.11
N SER A 82 16.51 -2.05 1.17
CA SER A 82 16.28 -0.62 1.30
C SER A 82 17.47 0.21 0.80
N ALA A 83 17.60 0.25 -0.52
CA ALA A 83 18.12 1.44 -1.18
C ALA A 83 17.17 2.59 -0.88
N VAL A 84 17.52 3.52 0.02
CA VAL A 84 16.61 4.65 0.30
C VAL A 84 16.75 5.68 -0.82
N SER A 85 16.02 5.48 -1.91
CA SER A 85 15.44 6.56 -2.72
C SER A 85 13.95 6.55 -2.43
N THR A 86 13.48 7.55 -1.67
CA THR A 86 12.13 8.14 -1.70
C THR A 86 11.04 7.40 -2.47
N SER A 87 10.69 6.16 -2.10
CA SER A 87 9.44 5.45 -2.44
C SER A 87 9.44 4.05 -1.84
N PHE A 88 9.66 3.92 -0.53
CA PHE A 88 8.76 3.00 0.17
C PHE A 88 7.39 3.67 0.09
N VAL A 89 6.67 3.42 -1.00
CA VAL A 89 5.21 3.33 -0.88
C VAL A 89 5.06 2.19 0.10
N LYS A 90 5.04 2.50 1.42
CA LYS A 90 4.43 1.65 2.44
C LYS A 90 3.22 1.10 1.73
N ARG A 91 3.22 -0.19 1.34
CA ARG A 91 2.20 -0.77 0.46
C ARG A 91 0.91 -0.21 1.03
N LYS A 92 0.29 0.73 0.31
CA LYS A 92 -0.86 1.45 0.87
C LYS A 92 -1.90 0.36 0.90
N THR A 93 -2.04 -0.30 2.05
CA THR A 93 -3.11 -1.26 2.22
C THR A 93 -4.36 -0.43 2.13
N HIS A 94 -5.05 -0.55 0.99
CA HIS A 94 -6.29 0.15 0.76
C HIS A 94 -7.27 -0.43 1.77
N LYS A 95 -7.56 0.35 2.80
CA LYS A 95 -8.47 -0.03 3.86
C LYS A 95 -9.51 1.04 4.07
N GLN A 96 -10.68 0.60 4.48
CA GLN A 96 -11.77 1.49 4.88
C GLN A 96 -12.45 0.91 6.11
N THR A 97 -12.47 1.69 7.19
CA THR A 97 -13.24 1.36 8.40
C THR A 97 -14.57 2.10 8.35
N ILE A 98 -15.65 1.38 8.64
CA ILE A 98 -17.03 1.84 8.52
C ILE A 98 -17.71 1.50 9.84
N TYR A 99 -18.29 2.51 10.49
CA TYR A 99 -19.01 2.35 11.74
C TYR A 99 -20.49 2.12 11.47
N ILE A 100 -21.12 1.33 12.31
CA ILE A 100 -22.56 1.14 12.30
C ILE A 100 -23.26 2.49 12.55
N ASN A 101 -24.33 2.78 11.81
CA ASN A 101 -25.14 3.96 12.06
C ASN A 101 -26.17 3.73 13.18
N SER A 102 -26.94 4.77 13.52
CA SER A 102 -28.00 4.69 14.54
C SER A 102 -29.10 3.67 14.21
N GLY A 103 -29.26 3.28 12.94
CA GLY A 103 -30.22 2.27 12.49
C GLY A 103 -29.65 0.85 12.44
N GLY A 104 -28.45 0.60 12.99
CA GLY A 104 -27.86 -0.74 12.99
C GLY A 104 -27.28 -1.18 11.64
N MET A 105 -27.06 -0.25 10.70
CA MET A 105 -26.58 -0.56 9.36
C MET A 105 -25.18 0.02 9.10
N TYR A 106 -24.35 -0.73 8.37
CA TYR A 106 -23.10 -0.22 7.84
C TYR A 106 -23.37 0.51 6.53
N MET A 107 -23.36 1.84 6.58
CA MET A 107 -23.55 2.71 5.42
C MET A 107 -22.23 3.39 5.07
N THR A 108 -21.89 3.45 3.79
CA THR A 108 -20.68 4.14 3.33
C THR A 108 -20.93 4.90 2.03
N TYR A 109 -20.13 5.93 1.79
CA TYR A 109 -20.10 6.62 0.51
C TYR A 109 -19.03 6.01 -0.39
N GLY A 110 -19.30 6.03 -1.68
CA GLY A 110 -18.37 5.54 -2.69
C GLY A 110 -18.75 6.02 -4.07
N ASN A 111 -18.14 5.40 -5.08
CA ASN A 111 -18.37 5.76 -6.47
C ASN A 111 -18.61 4.50 -7.30
N ILE A 112 -19.51 4.60 -8.28
CA ILE A 112 -19.68 3.63 -9.36
C ILE A 112 -19.40 4.37 -10.66
N ASN A 113 -18.43 3.88 -11.45
CA ASN A 113 -18.02 4.51 -12.71
C ASN A 113 -17.74 6.02 -12.57
N GLY A 114 -17.16 6.44 -11.44
CA GLY A 114 -16.86 7.84 -11.11
C GLY A 114 -18.01 8.64 -10.52
N ARG A 115 -19.24 8.12 -10.47
CA ARG A 115 -20.41 8.83 -9.89
C ARG A 115 -20.64 8.43 -8.45
N SER A 116 -20.86 9.42 -7.59
CA SER A 116 -21.09 9.22 -6.15
C SER A 116 -22.36 8.43 -5.89
N VAL A 117 -22.28 7.52 -4.92
CA VAL A 117 -23.39 6.69 -4.46
C VAL A 117 -23.24 6.42 -2.97
N ARG A 118 -24.36 6.16 -2.30
CA ARG A 118 -24.38 5.67 -0.93
C ARG A 118 -24.69 4.18 -0.94
N PHE A 119 -23.80 3.41 -0.33
CA PHE A 119 -23.91 1.98 -0.19
C PHE A 119 -24.45 1.58 1.18
N LEU A 120 -25.31 0.57 1.18
CA LEU A 120 -25.53 -0.31 2.32
C LEU A 120 -24.64 -1.54 2.14
N ILE A 121 -23.79 -1.84 3.12
CA ILE A 121 -23.00 -3.08 3.09
C ILE A 121 -23.92 -4.24 3.41
N ASP A 122 -24.01 -5.20 2.48
CA ASP A 122 -24.87 -6.37 2.61
C ASP A 122 -24.10 -7.64 2.24
N THR A 123 -23.62 -8.36 3.25
CA THR A 123 -22.92 -9.64 3.06
C THR A 123 -23.87 -10.78 2.63
N GLY A 124 -25.19 -10.58 2.70
CA GLY A 124 -26.20 -11.52 2.20
C GLY A 124 -26.49 -11.36 0.71
N ALA A 125 -26.21 -10.18 0.14
CA ALA A 125 -26.34 -9.95 -1.30
C ALA A 125 -25.19 -10.60 -2.08
N SER A 126 -25.50 -11.49 -3.03
CA SER A 126 -24.49 -12.19 -3.84
C SER A 126 -23.74 -11.27 -4.82
N ALA A 127 -24.32 -10.11 -5.16
CA ALA A 127 -23.74 -9.11 -6.05
C ALA A 127 -24.03 -7.69 -5.54
N ILE A 128 -23.43 -6.68 -6.18
CA ILE A 128 -23.92 -5.30 -6.05
C ILE A 128 -25.33 -5.24 -6.64
N VAL A 129 -26.28 -4.67 -5.91
CA VAL A 129 -27.68 -4.57 -6.34
C VAL A 129 -28.13 -3.12 -6.31
N MET A 130 -28.78 -2.69 -7.38
CA MET A 130 -29.44 -1.39 -7.48
C MET A 130 -30.74 -1.52 -8.27
N ASN A 131 -31.62 -0.53 -8.15
CA ASN A 131 -32.84 -0.45 -8.94
C ASN A 131 -32.61 0.30 -10.27
N THR A 132 -33.60 0.27 -11.15
CA THR A 132 -33.52 0.94 -12.46
C THR A 132 -33.35 2.46 -12.38
N GLU A 133 -33.91 3.11 -11.37
CA GLU A 133 -33.79 4.56 -11.16
C GLU A 133 -32.35 4.95 -10.80
N GLN A 134 -31.76 4.24 -9.84
CA GLN A 134 -30.36 4.40 -9.44
C GLN A 134 -29.42 4.14 -10.63
N ALA A 135 -29.67 3.09 -11.41
CA ALA A 135 -28.88 2.80 -12.60
C ALA A 135 -28.92 3.96 -13.61
N LYS A 136 -30.09 4.58 -13.84
CA LYS A 136 -30.23 5.77 -14.69
C LYS A 136 -29.45 6.97 -14.13
N GLN A 137 -29.56 7.25 -12.84
CA GLN A 137 -28.81 8.33 -12.17
C GLN A 137 -27.28 8.13 -12.28
N LEU A 138 -26.84 6.87 -12.21
CA LEU A 138 -25.46 6.46 -12.39
C LEU A 138 -25.03 6.37 -13.87
N GLY A 139 -25.92 6.68 -14.81
CA GLY A 139 -25.63 6.65 -16.25
C GLY A 139 -25.35 5.25 -16.80
N ILE A 140 -25.81 4.20 -16.12
CA ILE A 140 -25.63 2.81 -16.52
C ILE A 140 -26.70 2.44 -17.54
N ARG A 141 -26.28 2.14 -18.77
CA ARG A 141 -27.15 1.79 -19.90
C ARG A 141 -27.56 0.32 -19.89
N TYR A 142 -28.20 -0.12 -18.81
CA TYR A 142 -28.63 -1.52 -18.63
C TYR A 142 -29.58 -2.01 -19.71
N ASP A 143 -30.33 -1.09 -20.33
CA ASP A 143 -31.19 -1.30 -21.49
C ASP A 143 -30.43 -1.74 -22.74
N LYS A 144 -29.14 -1.38 -22.84
CA LYS A 144 -28.30 -1.65 -24.02
C LYS A 144 -27.23 -2.70 -23.78
N VAL A 145 -26.65 -2.73 -22.58
CA VAL A 145 -25.51 -3.59 -22.25
C VAL A 145 -25.85 -4.69 -21.25
N GLY A 146 -27.05 -4.66 -20.67
CA GLY A 146 -27.47 -5.61 -19.65
C GLY A 146 -27.91 -6.93 -20.25
N ILE A 147 -27.55 -8.02 -19.57
CA ILE A 147 -28.04 -9.37 -19.87
C ILE A 147 -29.30 -9.59 -19.02
N PRO A 148 -30.47 -9.89 -19.62
CA PRO A 148 -31.67 -10.22 -18.85
C PRO A 148 -31.42 -11.36 -17.86
N ALA A 149 -31.91 -11.19 -16.64
CA ALA A 149 -31.81 -12.17 -15.57
C ALA A 149 -33.10 -12.19 -14.74
N SER A 150 -33.27 -13.22 -13.93
CA SER A 150 -34.28 -13.27 -12.87
C SER A 150 -33.55 -13.43 -11.55
N VAL A 151 -33.98 -12.69 -10.53
CA VAL A 151 -33.38 -12.73 -9.19
C VAL A 151 -34.43 -13.11 -8.17
N SER A 152 -34.05 -13.91 -7.18
CA SER A 152 -34.91 -14.23 -6.05
C SER A 152 -34.69 -13.17 -4.96
N THR A 153 -35.76 -12.47 -4.60
CA THR A 153 -35.81 -11.50 -3.49
C THR A 153 -36.74 -12.04 -2.41
N ALA A 154 -36.79 -11.35 -1.26
CA ALA A 154 -37.77 -11.68 -0.22
C ALA A 154 -39.23 -11.54 -0.70
N SER A 155 -39.47 -10.78 -1.77
CA SER A 155 -40.79 -10.56 -2.37
C SER A 155 -41.12 -11.54 -3.50
N GLY A 156 -40.19 -12.44 -3.86
CA GLY A 156 -40.36 -13.43 -4.93
C GLY A 156 -39.33 -13.26 -6.04
N PHE A 157 -39.67 -13.73 -7.25
CA PHE A 157 -38.80 -13.58 -8.41
C PHE A 157 -39.05 -12.25 -9.09
N GLU A 158 -37.98 -11.48 -9.30
CA GLU A 158 -38.01 -10.18 -9.95
C GLU A 158 -37.17 -10.19 -11.23
N LYS A 159 -37.63 -9.42 -12.21
CA LYS A 159 -36.88 -9.19 -13.44
C LYS A 159 -35.67 -8.32 -13.13
N ALA A 160 -34.52 -8.71 -13.65
CA ALA A 160 -33.29 -7.98 -13.46
C ALA A 160 -32.45 -7.94 -14.74
N PHE A 161 -31.41 -7.12 -14.71
CA PHE A 161 -30.37 -7.03 -15.73
C PHE A 161 -29.03 -7.18 -15.07
N ARG A 162 -28.23 -8.14 -15.53
CA ARG A 162 -26.83 -8.30 -15.13
C ARG A 162 -25.96 -7.37 -15.95
N VAL A 163 -25.13 -6.57 -15.29
CA VAL A 163 -24.21 -5.63 -15.90
C VAL A 163 -22.81 -5.76 -15.31
N ARG A 164 -21.81 -5.25 -16.04
CA ARG A 164 -20.45 -5.05 -15.51
C ARG A 164 -20.18 -3.57 -15.31
N LEU A 165 -19.88 -3.22 -14.06
CA LEU A 165 -19.42 -1.89 -13.65
C LEU A 165 -17.93 -1.78 -13.98
N LYS A 166 -17.52 -0.66 -14.56
CA LYS A 166 -16.11 -0.40 -14.92
C LYS A 166 -15.27 -0.29 -13.66
N SER A 167 -15.74 0.48 -12.68
CA SER A 167 -15.11 0.64 -11.39
C SER A 167 -16.12 0.85 -10.27
N VAL A 168 -15.79 0.33 -9.09
CA VAL A 168 -16.48 0.58 -7.83
C VAL A 168 -15.44 0.97 -6.80
N THR A 169 -15.64 2.10 -6.13
CA THR A 169 -14.69 2.65 -5.15
C THR A 169 -15.38 2.87 -3.82
N VAL A 170 -14.74 2.43 -2.73
CA VAL A 170 -15.16 2.68 -1.34
C VAL A 170 -13.93 3.13 -0.55
N GLY A 171 -13.93 4.41 -0.14
CA GLY A 171 -12.74 5.02 0.46
C GLY A 171 -11.54 4.94 -0.49
N SER A 172 -10.47 4.28 -0.04
CA SER A 172 -9.26 4.07 -0.85
C SER A 172 -9.31 2.80 -1.71
N ILE A 173 -10.30 1.93 -1.54
CA ILE A 173 -10.41 0.63 -2.21
C ILE A 173 -11.12 0.81 -3.54
N THR A 174 -10.51 0.37 -4.63
CA THR A 174 -11.14 0.39 -5.96
C THR A 174 -11.07 -0.99 -6.60
N GLU A 175 -12.23 -1.52 -6.96
CA GLU A 175 -12.37 -2.75 -7.73
C GLU A 175 -12.84 -2.41 -9.14
N THR A 176 -12.28 -3.12 -10.12
CA THR A 176 -12.67 -2.96 -11.52
C THR A 176 -13.42 -4.19 -12.02
N ASN A 177 -14.17 -4.00 -13.11
CA ASN A 177 -14.93 -5.08 -13.75
C ASN A 177 -15.81 -5.84 -12.73
N VAL A 178 -16.62 -5.10 -11.99
CA VAL A 178 -17.45 -5.64 -10.90
C VAL A 178 -18.83 -5.97 -11.45
N GLU A 179 -19.31 -7.17 -11.18
CA GLU A 179 -20.66 -7.56 -11.57
C GLU A 179 -21.71 -6.90 -10.66
N ALA A 180 -22.79 -6.43 -11.26
CA ALA A 180 -23.95 -5.89 -10.56
C ALA A 180 -25.26 -6.36 -11.18
N LEU A 181 -26.31 -6.34 -10.38
CA LEU A 181 -27.69 -6.63 -10.76
C LEU A 181 -28.51 -5.34 -10.67
N ILE A 182 -29.28 -5.09 -11.72
CA ILE A 182 -30.23 -3.98 -11.79
C ILE A 182 -31.62 -4.57 -11.78
N ILE A 183 -32.32 -4.39 -10.67
CA ILE A 183 -33.67 -4.92 -10.48
C ILE A 183 -34.69 -3.92 -11.03
N ASP A 184 -35.69 -4.43 -11.73
CA ASP A 184 -36.80 -3.60 -12.24
C ASP A 184 -37.62 -3.00 -11.08
N GLY A 185 -38.15 -1.79 -11.26
CA GLY A 185 -38.86 -1.07 -10.21
C GLY A 185 -37.96 -0.16 -9.33
N ASN A 186 -38.36 0.01 -8.06
CA ASN A 186 -37.85 1.04 -7.14
C ASN A 186 -37.15 0.48 -5.88
N HIS A 187 -36.98 -0.84 -5.76
CA HIS A 187 -36.26 -1.49 -4.67
C HIS A 187 -34.98 -2.17 -5.19
N PRO A 188 -33.89 -2.22 -4.40
CA PRO A 188 -33.74 -1.69 -3.05
C PRO A 188 -33.64 -0.15 -3.00
N GLY A 189 -33.90 0.44 -1.83
CA GLY A 189 -33.83 1.88 -1.59
C GLY A 189 -32.41 2.46 -1.66
N PRO A 190 -31.44 1.94 -0.88
CA PRO A 190 -30.01 2.16 -1.09
C PRO A 190 -29.41 1.14 -2.07
N VAL A 191 -28.26 1.47 -2.67
CA VAL A 191 -27.49 0.48 -3.44
C VAL A 191 -26.84 -0.50 -2.47
N LEU A 192 -27.03 -1.80 -2.68
CA LEU A 192 -26.42 -2.84 -1.86
C LEU A 192 -25.02 -3.13 -2.38
N LEU A 193 -24.02 -3.06 -1.50
CA LEU A 193 -22.65 -3.46 -1.78
C LEU A 193 -22.50 -4.92 -1.36
N GLY A 194 -22.66 -5.83 -2.30
CA GLY A 194 -22.64 -7.28 -2.05
C GLY A 194 -21.33 -7.99 -2.41
N MET A 195 -21.41 -9.31 -2.46
CA MET A 195 -20.25 -10.21 -2.51
C MET A 195 -19.41 -10.14 -3.79
N THR A 196 -19.93 -9.64 -4.92
CA THR A 196 -19.11 -9.40 -6.13
C THR A 196 -18.01 -8.35 -5.92
N PHE A 197 -18.19 -7.47 -4.92
CA PHE A 197 -17.18 -6.54 -4.43
C PHE A 197 -16.56 -7.03 -3.11
N LEU A 198 -17.40 -7.29 -2.10
CA LEU A 198 -16.96 -7.63 -0.74
C LEU A 198 -16.12 -8.92 -0.69
N GLY A 199 -16.45 -9.92 -1.51
CA GLY A 199 -15.74 -11.20 -1.54
C GLY A 199 -14.31 -11.11 -2.07
N ARG A 200 -13.90 -9.97 -2.64
CA ARG A 200 -12.52 -9.69 -3.07
C ARG A 200 -11.66 -9.10 -1.95
N LEU A 201 -12.28 -8.76 -0.82
CA LEU A 201 -11.65 -8.04 0.28
C LEU A 201 -11.57 -8.94 1.52
N ARG A 202 -10.59 -8.65 2.36
CA ARG A 202 -10.61 -9.13 3.75
C ARG A 202 -11.52 -8.22 4.57
N ILE A 203 -12.43 -8.83 5.32
CA ILE A 203 -13.38 -8.14 6.19
C ILE A 203 -13.04 -8.49 7.64
N GLU A 204 -12.90 -7.49 8.48
CA GLU A 204 -12.70 -7.64 9.93
C GLU A 204 -13.78 -6.88 10.69
N HIS A 205 -14.33 -7.51 11.72
CA HIS A 205 -15.31 -6.92 12.62
C HIS A 205 -14.68 -6.65 13.99
N SER A 206 -14.89 -5.45 14.53
CA SER A 206 -14.45 -5.09 15.88
C SER A 206 -15.46 -4.14 16.51
N GLY A 207 -16.21 -4.62 17.50
CA GLY A 207 -17.27 -3.86 18.15
C GLY A 207 -18.32 -3.38 17.13
N ASN A 208 -18.46 -2.06 17.01
CA ASN A 208 -19.38 -1.40 16.09
C ASN A 208 -18.74 -1.00 14.74
N ALA A 209 -17.52 -1.48 14.46
CA ALA A 209 -16.76 -1.15 13.27
C ALA A 209 -16.55 -2.39 12.38
N MET A 210 -16.67 -2.17 11.07
CA MET A 210 -16.26 -3.08 10.02
C MET A 210 -15.08 -2.48 9.26
N THR A 211 -14.00 -3.23 9.10
CA THR A 211 -12.84 -2.83 8.31
C THR A 211 -12.73 -3.69 7.07
N LEU A 212 -12.78 -3.04 5.91
CA LEU A 212 -12.55 -3.61 4.59
C LEU A 212 -11.07 -3.42 4.23
N MET A 213 -10.41 -4.44 3.69
CA MET A 213 -9.01 -4.39 3.26
C MET A 213 -8.81 -5.07 1.91
N GLN A 214 -8.21 -4.36 0.98
CA GLN A 214 -7.75 -4.90 -0.30
C GLN A 214 -6.42 -5.64 -0.10
N GLN A 215 -6.31 -6.83 -0.70
CA GLN A 215 -5.12 -7.70 -0.60
C GLN A 215 -3.95 -7.19 -1.45
#